data_AF-A0A5K0YRP9-F1
#
_entry.id   AF-A0A5K0YRP9-F1
#
_cell.length_a   1.000
_cell.length_b   1.000
_cell.length_c   1.000
_cell.angle_alpha   90.00
_cell.angle_beta   90.00
_cell.angle_gamma   90.00
#
_symmetry.space_group_name_H-M   'P 1'
#
loop_
_entity.id
_entity.type
_entity.pdbx_description
1 polymer ?
#
loop_
_entity_poly.entity_id
_entity_poly.type
_entity_poly.pdbx_seq_one_letter_code
_entity_poly.pdbx_strand_id
1 'polypeptide(L)' 'ITLVRVDNCEFYLKIMCNRAKGVVVGLLQVLESLEQVIVQSSNVTAEGEHINLTSTIH' A
#
# COMPACT_ATOMS: atom_id res chain seq x y z
N ILE A 1 7.95 -3.79 -4.44
CA ILE A 1 7.34 -3.59 -3.11
C ILE A 1 8.49 -3.35 -2.15
N THR A 2 8.46 -2.25 -1.39
CA THR A 2 9.48 -1.94 -0.39
C THR A 2 8.81 -1.91 0.98
N LEU A 3 9.41 -2.61 1.94
CA LEU A 3 8.97 -2.67 3.33
C LEU A 3 10.05 -2.04 4.20
N VAL A 4 9.67 -1.07 5.02
CA VAL A 4 10.57 -0.40 5.97
C VAL A 4 9.96 -0.50 7.35
N ARG A 5 10.71 -1.05 8.31
CA ARG A 5 10.29 -1.07 9.71
C ARG A 5 10.39 0.34 10.30
N VAL A 6 9.32 0.80 10.89
CA VAL A 6 9.20 2.03 11.68
C VAL A 6 9.09 1.61 13.17
N ASP A 7 9.34 2.55 14.08
CA ASP A 7 9.29 2.31 15.53
C ASP A 7 7.99 1.60 15.97
N ASN A 8 7.98 0.93 17.13
CA ASN A 8 6.82 0.21 17.68
C ASN A 8 6.26 -0.95 16.83
N CYS A 9 7.11 -1.63 16.05
CA CYS A 9 6.72 -2.74 15.18
C CYS A 9 5.79 -2.35 14.01
N GLU A 10 5.80 -1.08 13.63
CA GLU A 10 5.02 -0.59 12.49
C GLU A 10 5.73 -0.82 11.16
N PHE A 11 5.00 -1.43 10.24
CA PHE A 11 5.23 -1.62 8.81
C PHE A 11 5.01 -0.36 7.95
N TYR A 12 6.02 0.24 7.31
CA TYR A 12 5.76 1.12 6.16
C TYR A 12 5.85 0.32 4.85
N LEU A 13 4.69 0.14 4.20
CA LEU A 13 4.55 -0.52 2.91
C LEU A 13 4.48 0.51 1.79
N LYS A 14 5.36 0.39 0.78
CA LYS A 14 5.29 1.15 -0.47
C LYS A 14 5.17 0.23 -1.68
N ILE A 15 4.12 0.42 -2.46
CA ILE A 15 3.87 -0.26 -3.74
C ILE A 15 3.83 0.81 -4.84
N MET A 16 4.70 0.65 -5.84
CA MET A 16 4.68 1.45 -7.06
C MET A 16 4.35 0.51 -8.22
N CYS A 17 3.39 0.91 -9.05
CA CYS A 17 2.93 0.09 -10.17
C CYS A 17 2.48 0.97 -11.33
N ASN A 18 2.39 0.39 -12.53
CA ASN A 18 1.88 1.10 -13.70
C ASN A 18 0.39 1.41 -13.54
N ARG A 19 -0.02 2.55 -14.07
CA ARG A 19 -1.42 2.96 -14.09
C ARG A 19 -2.20 2.06 -15.05
N ALA A 20 -3.14 1.32 -14.50
CA ALA A 20 -4.15 0.62 -15.27
C ALA A 20 -5.51 0.69 -14.58
N LYS A 21 -6.58 0.54 -15.36
CA LYS A 21 -7.96 0.61 -14.84
C LYS A 21 -8.15 -0.50 -13.80
N GLY A 22 -8.62 -0.11 -12.61
CA GLY A 22 -8.91 -1.04 -11.51
C GLY A 22 -7.73 -1.40 -10.60
N VAL A 23 -6.51 -0.96 -10.91
CA VAL A 23 -5.31 -1.30 -10.10
C VAL A 23 -5.41 -0.80 -8.66
N VAL A 24 -5.88 0.44 -8.45
CA VAL A 24 -6.04 1.00 -7.09
C VAL A 24 -6.98 0.15 -6.24
N VAL A 25 -8.15 -0.20 -6.80
CA VAL A 25 -9.16 -1.00 -6.10
C VAL A 25 -8.61 -2.39 -5.79
N GLY A 26 -7.96 -3.04 -6.76
CA GLY A 26 -7.35 -4.36 -6.54
C GLY A 26 -6.26 -4.33 -5.46
N LEU A 27 -5.42 -3.30 -5.43
CA LEU A 27 -4.38 -3.17 -4.41
C LEU A 27 -4.96 -2.98 -3.01
N LEU A 28 -6.00 -2.16 -2.86
CA LEU A 28 -6.68 -1.97 -1.57
C LEU A 28 -7.37 -3.26 -1.11
N GLN A 29 -8.06 -3.96 -2.02
CA GLN A 29 -8.70 -5.25 -1.70
C GLN A 29 -7.69 -6.31 -1.26
N VAL A 30 -6.52 -6.38 -1.91
CA VAL A 30 -5.45 -7.30 -1.49
C VAL A 30 -4.97 -6.93 -0.09
N LEU A 31 -4.73 -5.64 0.18
CA LEU A 31 -4.31 -5.18 1.51
C LEU A 31 -5.33 -5.53 2.60
N GLU A 32 -6.62 -5.34 2.32
CA GLU A 32 -7.71 -5.71 3.24
C GLU A 32 -7.86 -7.23 3.42
N SER A 33 -7.46 -8.04 2.43
CA SER A 33 -7.54 -9.50 2.50
C SER A 33 -6.44 -10.15 3.36
N LEU A 34 -5.42 -9.39 3.76
CA LEU A 34 -4.33 -9.91 4.58
C LEU A 34 -4.75 -9.94 6.05
N GLU A 35 -5.27 -11.07 6.51
CA GLU A 35 -5.80 -11.26 7.87
C GLU A 35 -4.82 -10.94 9.02
N GLN A 36 -3.52 -10.94 8.73
CA GLN A 36 -2.44 -10.65 9.70
C GLN A 36 -1.91 -9.22 9.60
N VAL A 37 -2.58 -8.34 8.84
CA VAL A 37 -2.13 -6.98 8.57
C VAL A 37 -3.22 -6.01 9.02
N ILE A 38 -2.92 -5.21 10.03
CA ILE A 38 -3.81 -4.13 10.46
C ILE A 38 -3.38 -2.85 9.75
N VAL A 39 -4.15 -2.43 8.75
CA VAL A 39 -3.91 -1.16 8.05
C VAL A 39 -4.36 0.00 8.92
N GLN A 40 -3.42 0.81 9.41
CA GLN A 40 -3.73 2.01 10.18
C GLN A 40 -4.06 3.20 9.29
N SER A 41 -3.29 3.37 8.21
CA SER A 41 -3.49 4.44 7.24
C SER A 41 -2.99 4.02 5.87
N SER A 42 -3.66 4.51 4.84
CA SER A 42 -3.28 4.31 3.45
C SER A 42 -3.41 5.62 2.69
N ASN A 43 -2.46 5.85 1.78
CA ASN A 43 -2.49 6.97 0.86
C ASN A 43 -2.17 6.47 -0.55
N VAL A 44 -2.91 6.98 -1.53
CA VAL A 44 -2.72 6.67 -2.95
C VAL A 44 -2.42 7.96 -3.68
N THR A 45 -1.30 7.98 -4.40
CA THR A 45 -0.95 9.06 -5.31
C THR A 45 -0.76 8.52 -6.72
N ALA A 46 -1.10 9.34 -7.71
CA ALA A 46 -0.80 9.07 -9.11
C ALA A 46 0.26 10.06 -9.57
N GLU A 47 1.35 9.55 -10.14
CA GLU A 47 2.47 10.34 -10.65
C GLU A 47 2.81 9.85 -12.06
N GLY A 48 2.44 10.64 -13.07
CA GLY A 48 2.56 10.26 -14.47
C GLY A 48 1.84 8.94 -14.78
N GLU A 49 2.61 7.97 -15.29
CA GLU A 49 2.15 6.63 -15.66
C GLU A 49 2.15 5.65 -14.47
N HIS A 50 2.40 6.12 -13.26
CA HIS A 50 2.55 5.28 -12.08
C HIS A 50 1.52 5.62 -11.00
N ILE A 51 1.16 4.59 -10.24
CA ILE A 51 0.36 4.67 -9.03
C ILE A 51 1.26 4.24 -7.87
N ASN A 52 1.29 5.07 -6.85
CA ASN A 52 1.97 4.80 -5.60
C ASN A 52 0.93 4.58 -4.50
N LEU A 53 0.96 3.41 -3.89
CA LEU A 53 0.22 3.11 -2.66
C LEU A 53 1.22 3.04 -1.51
N THR A 54 1.00 3.86 -0.49
CA THR A 54 1.78 3.86 0.74
C THR A 54 0.84 3.53 1.89
N SER A 55 1.23 2.62 2.79
CA SER A 55 0.41 2.25 3.93
C SER A 55 1.25 2.02 5.18
N THR A 56 0.73 2.43 6.32
CA THR A 56 1.24 2.04 7.64
C THR A 56 0.44 0.83 8.12
N ILE A 57 1.15 -0.26 8.43
CA ILE A 57 0.56 -1.53 8.82
C ILE A 57 1.15 -2.04 10.14
N HIS A 58 0.37 -2.79 10.92
CA HIS A 58 0.83 -3.59 12.07
C HIS A 58 0.74 -5.07 11.74
#